data_AF-A0A2T2WIY4-F1
#
_entry.id   AF-A0A2T2WIY4-F1
#
_cell.length_a   1.000
_cell.length_b   1.000
_cell.length_c   1.000
_cell.angle_alpha   90.00
_cell.angle_beta   90.00
_cell.angle_gamma   90.00
#
_symmetry.space_group_name_H-M   'P 1'
#
loop_
_entity.id
_entity.type
_entity.pdbx_description
1 polymer ?
#
loop_
_entity_poly.entity_id
_entity_poly.type
_entity_poly.pdbx_seq_one_letter_code
_entity_poly.pdbx_strand_id
1 'polypeptide(L)'
;MIFRVAFLVAFVVGLGNLFHVYTMSATLLDVHIVAGLIMLVALAWIAVETKNAVVVIAGILVIAGGILALTSAAASLLPNLFHVGLMLLAVALVEVAVGRTSRRATVH
;
A
#
# COMPACT_ATOMS: atom_id res chain seq x y z
N MET A 1 10.50 -3.30 8.30
CA MET A 1 10.43 -4.46 7.39
C MET A 1 8.99 -4.94 7.17
N ILE A 2 8.16 -5.04 8.21
CA ILE A 2 6.75 -5.49 8.12
C ILE A 2 5.95 -4.78 7.02
N PHE A 3 6.01 -3.45 6.93
CA PHE A 3 5.34 -2.65 5.89
C PHE A 3 5.67 -3.13 4.46
N ARG A 4 6.97 -3.32 4.16
CA ARG A 4 7.43 -3.74 2.83
C ARG A 4 6.95 -5.15 2.47
N VAL A 5 6.93 -6.05 3.44
CA VAL A 5 6.45 -7.43 3.23
C VAL A 5 4.95 -7.44 3.00
N ALA A 6 4.18 -6.70 3.81
CA ALA A 6 2.73 -6.57 3.62
C ALA A 6 2.40 -5.97 2.25
N PHE A 7 3.12 -4.92 1.84
CA PHE A 7 3.01 -4.38 0.49
C PHE A 7 3.32 -5.40 -0.59
N LEU A 8 4.44 -6.13 -0.48
CA LEU A 8 4.83 -7.11 -1.48
C LEU A 8 3.78 -8.22 -1.62
N VAL A 9 3.24 -8.72 -0.50
CA VAL A 9 2.17 -9.72 -0.52
C VAL A 9 0.92 -9.17 -1.20
N ALA A 10 0.43 -7.99 -0.79
CA ALA A 10 -0.72 -7.36 -1.43
C ALA A 10 -0.47 -7.13 -2.93
N PHE A 11 0.70 -6.61 -3.28
CA PHE A 11 1.06 -6.26 -4.65
C PHE A 11 1.14 -7.48 -5.56
N VAL A 12 1.84 -8.55 -5.14
CA VAL A 12 1.90 -9.80 -5.91
C VAL A 12 0.51 -10.40 -6.07
N VAL A 13 -0.28 -10.42 -4.99
CA VAL A 13 -1.65 -10.96 -5.04
C VAL A 13 -2.53 -10.16 -6.02
N GLY A 14 -2.44 -8.83 -5.98
CA GLY A 14 -3.18 -7.93 -6.86
C GLY A 14 -2.74 -8.02 -8.32
N LEU A 15 -1.43 -8.05 -8.59
CA LEU A 15 -0.89 -8.14 -9.94
C LEU A 15 -1.23 -9.47 -10.62
N GLY A 16 -1.17 -10.58 -9.89
CA GLY A 16 -1.51 -11.88 -10.47
C GLY A 16 -2.96 -11.94 -10.93
N ASN A 17 -3.88 -11.29 -10.22
CA ASN A 17 -5.26 -11.13 -10.67
C ASN A 17 -5.39 -10.12 -11.83
N LEU A 18 -4.71 -8.97 -11.76
CA LEU A 18 -4.76 -7.92 -12.78
C LEU A 18 -4.26 -8.39 -14.16
N PHE A 19 -3.20 -9.22 -14.18
CA PHE A 19 -2.62 -9.77 -15.40
C PHE A 19 -3.17 -11.16 -15.75
N HIS A 20 -4.24 -11.60 -15.08
CA HIS A 20 -4.87 -12.90 -15.32
C HIS A 20 -3.92 -14.12 -15.20
N VAL A 21 -2.90 -14.03 -14.34
CA VAL A 21 -2.02 -15.17 -14.00
C VAL A 21 -2.78 -16.24 -13.22
N TYR A 22 -3.73 -15.82 -12.38
CA TYR A 22 -4.72 -16.67 -11.71
C TYR A 22 -6.00 -15.89 -11.46
N THR A 23 -7.08 -16.60 -11.13
CA THR A 23 -8.35 -16.00 -10.71
C THR A 23 -8.33 -15.69 -9.21
N MET A 24 -8.76 -14.49 -8.82
CA MET A 24 -8.87 -14.13 -7.40
C MET A 24 -9.95 -14.98 -6.71
N SER A 25 -9.51 -15.91 -5.86
CA SER A 25 -10.40 -16.65 -4.96
C SER A 25 -10.76 -15.79 -3.74
N ALA A 26 -11.83 -16.18 -3.02
CA ALA A 26 -12.21 -15.50 -1.78
C ALA A 26 -11.05 -15.46 -0.77
N THR A 27 -10.30 -16.55 -0.62
CA THR A 27 -9.14 -16.61 0.27
C THR A 27 -8.01 -15.66 -0.16
N LEU A 28 -7.72 -15.55 -1.46
CA LEU A 28 -6.70 -14.62 -1.95
C LEU A 28 -7.13 -13.16 -1.77
N LEU A 29 -8.42 -12.87 -1.96
CA LEU A 29 -8.99 -11.57 -1.68
C LEU A 29 -8.83 -11.20 -0.19
N ASP A 30 -9.15 -12.13 0.73
CA ASP A 30 -8.97 -11.92 2.17
C ASP A 30 -7.50 -11.64 2.51
N VAL A 31 -6.57 -12.43 1.97
CA VAL A 31 -5.13 -12.23 2.16
C VAL A 31 -4.69 -10.85 1.66
N HIS A 32 -5.18 -10.42 0.49
CA HIS A 32 -4.88 -9.12 -0.07
C HIS A 32 -5.39 -7.97 0.81
N ILE A 33 -6.64 -8.05 1.28
CA ILE A 33 -7.25 -7.06 2.15
C ILE A 33 -6.50 -6.99 3.49
N VAL A 34 -6.23 -8.13 4.11
CA VAL A 34 -5.48 -8.20 5.38
C VAL A 34 -4.09 -7.61 5.23
N ALA A 35 -3.39 -7.89 4.13
CA ALA A 35 -2.10 -7.28 3.85
C ALA A 35 -2.20 -5.75 3.73
N GLY A 36 -3.24 -5.23 3.07
CA GLY A 36 -3.53 -3.79 3.01
C GLY A 36 -3.81 -3.18 4.39
N LEU A 37 -4.56 -3.86 5.26
CA LEU A 37 -4.80 -3.41 6.63
C LEU A 37 -3.52 -3.38 7.48
N ILE A 38 -2.67 -4.39 7.36
CA ILE A 38 -1.35 -4.42 8.03
C ILE A 38 -0.49 -3.24 7.57
N MET A 39 -0.51 -2.92 6.27
CA MET A 39 0.17 -1.73 5.76
C MET A 39 -0.37 -0.45 6.41
N LEU A 40 -1.69 -0.28 6.51
CA LEU A 40 -2.30 0.90 7.12
C LEU A 40 -1.90 1.07 8.59
N VAL A 41 -1.94 -0.02 9.36
CA VAL A 41 -1.48 -0.01 10.77
C VAL A 41 -0.01 0.37 10.86
N ALA A 42 0.84 -0.21 10.00
CA ALA A 42 2.26 0.13 9.96
C ALA A 42 2.50 1.60 9.59
N LEU A 43 1.73 2.15 8.65
CA LEU A 43 1.81 3.57 8.26
C LEU A 43 1.37 4.50 9.39
N ALA A 44 0.29 4.16 10.09
CA ALA A 44 -0.16 4.92 11.25
C ALA A 44 0.95 4.95 12.33
N TRP A 45 1.57 3.81 12.61
CA TRP A 45 2.70 3.74 13.53
C TRP A 45 3.90 4.60 13.08
N ILE A 46 4.32 4.47 11.81
CA ILE A 46 5.43 5.27 11.25
C ILE A 46 5.10 6.77 11.28
N ALA A 47 3.85 7.15 11.00
CA ALA A 47 3.41 8.54 11.02
C ALA A 47 3.51 9.14 12.43
N VAL A 48 3.09 8.39 13.46
CA VAL A 48 3.21 8.81 14.86
C VAL A 48 4.68 8.97 15.27
N GLU A 49 5.51 7.98 14.95
CA GLU A 49 6.92 7.96 15.33
C GLU A 49 7.73 9.07 14.65
N THR A 50 7.52 9.26 13.35
CA THR A 50 8.31 10.21 12.54
C THR A 50 7.72 11.61 12.52
N LYS A 51 6.46 11.79 12.95
CA LYS A 51 5.68 13.03 12.84
C LYS A 51 5.72 13.66 11.44
N ASN A 52 5.85 12.82 10.41
CA ASN A 52 6.07 13.25 9.04
C ASN A 52 4.75 13.28 8.26
N ALA A 53 4.33 14.48 7.83
CA ALA A 53 3.10 14.68 7.05
C ALA A 53 3.07 13.86 5.74
N VAL A 54 4.22 13.57 5.13
CA VAL A 54 4.30 12.76 3.91
C VAL A 54 3.82 11.33 4.16
N VAL A 55 4.09 10.77 5.33
CA VAL A 55 3.63 9.42 5.70
C VAL A 55 2.11 9.42 5.92
N VAL A 56 1.55 10.49 6.47
CA VAL A 56 0.09 10.67 6.60
C VAL A 56 -0.57 10.73 5.22
N ILE A 57 -0.02 11.53 4.30
CA ILE A 57 -0.51 11.61 2.92
C ILE A 57 -0.47 10.23 2.25
N ALA A 58 0.62 9.48 2.43
CA ALA A 58 0.70 8.12 1.92
C ALA A 58 -0.39 7.20 2.51
N GLY A 59 -0.65 7.29 3.82
CA GLY A 59 -1.76 6.57 4.46
C GLY A 59 -3.12 6.91 3.84
N ILE A 60 -3.38 8.18 3.56
CA ILE A 60 -4.61 8.63 2.88
C ILE A 60 -4.70 8.04 1.47
N LEU A 61 -3.60 8.00 0.71
CA LEU A 61 -3.56 7.37 -0.61
C LEU A 61 -3.86 5.87 -0.54
N VAL A 62 -3.36 5.16 0.47
CA VAL A 62 -3.69 3.74 0.70
C VAL A 62 -5.18 3.56 0.96
N ILE A 63 -5.78 4.41 1.82
CA ILE A 63 -7.23 4.37 2.09
C ILE A 63 -8.04 4.65 0.81
N ALA A 64 -7.69 5.71 0.09
CA ALA A 64 -8.39 6.10 -1.14
C ALA A 64 -8.31 5.00 -2.21
N GLY A 65 -7.13 4.40 -2.40
CA GLY A 65 -6.97 3.29 -3.31
C GLY A 65 -7.72 2.03 -2.84
N GLY A 66 -7.74 1.73 -1.54
CA GLY A 66 -8.50 0.62 -0.98
C GLY A 66 -10.02 0.78 -1.22
N ILE A 67 -10.55 1.98 -0.98
CA ILE A 67 -11.96 2.29 -1.27
C ILE A 67 -12.25 2.15 -2.77
N LEU A 68 -11.37 2.68 -3.64
CA LEU A 68 -11.50 2.55 -5.09
C LEU A 68 -11.57 1.07 -5.52
N ALA A 69 -10.69 0.21 -4.98
CA ALA A 69 -10.69 -1.21 -5.29
C ALA A 69 -11.97 -1.92 -4.81
N LEU A 70 -12.48 -1.59 -3.63
CA LEU A 70 -13.69 -2.20 -3.07
C LEU A 70 -14.98 -1.77 -3.80
N THR A 71 -14.99 -0.56 -4.35
CA THR A 71 -16.18 0.04 -4.98
C THR A 71 -16.21 -0.12 -6.50
N SER A 72 -15.07 -0.42 -7.12
CA SER A 72 -15.02 -0.65 -8.56
C SER A 72 -15.50 -2.06 -8.90
N ALA A 73 -16.24 -2.19 -10.01
CA ALA A 73 -16.54 -3.50 -10.56
C ALA A 73 -15.23 -4.18 -10.93
N ALA A 74 -14.94 -5.32 -10.29
CA ALA A 74 -13.66 -6.04 -10.35
C ALA A 74 -13.15 -6.36 -11.77
N ALA A 75 -14.03 -6.28 -12.78
CA ALA A 75 -13.72 -6.52 -14.19
C ALA A 75 -13.18 -5.29 -14.96
N SER A 76 -13.21 -4.09 -14.38
CA SER A 76 -12.78 -2.88 -15.09
C SER A 76 -11.28 -2.61 -14.91
N LEU A 77 -10.55 -2.56 -16.03
CA LEU A 77 -9.08 -2.39 -16.05
C LEU A 77 -8.64 -1.05 -15.44
N LEU A 78 -9.35 0.03 -15.76
CA LEU A 78 -8.92 1.40 -15.42
C LEU A 78 -8.88 1.64 -13.90
N PRO A 79 -9.92 1.34 -13.10
CA PRO A 79 -9.86 1.49 -11.65
C PRO A 79 -8.78 0.64 -10.99
N ASN A 80 -8.54 -0.57 -11.50
CA ASN A 80 -7.47 -1.45 -11.00
C ASN A 80 -6.09 -0.83 -11.24
N LEU A 81 -5.85 -0.23 -12.42
CA LEU A 81 -4.60 0.49 -12.71
C LEU A 81 -4.43 1.73 -11.83
N PHE A 82 -5.51 2.50 -11.61
CA PHE A 82 -5.48 3.64 -10.69
C PHE A 82 -5.18 3.20 -9.25
N HIS A 83 -5.81 2.12 -8.77
CA HIS A 83 -5.51 1.54 -7.46
C HIS A 83 -4.02 1.20 -7.35
N VAL A 84 -3.46 0.47 -8.32
CA VAL A 84 -2.04 0.13 -8.35
C VAL A 84 -1.16 1.39 -8.34
N GLY A 85 -1.48 2.39 -9.15
CA GLY A 85 -0.77 3.66 -9.19
C GLY A 85 -0.75 4.39 -7.84
N LEU A 86 -1.90 4.44 -7.16
CA LEU A 86 -2.02 5.02 -5.82
C LEU A 86 -1.18 4.25 -4.79
N MET A 87 -1.20 2.92 -4.82
CA MET A 87 -0.40 2.09 -3.91
C MET A 87 1.10 2.31 -4.12
N LEU A 88 1.56 2.33 -5.37
CA LEU A 88 2.96 2.56 -5.71
C LEU A 88 3.43 3.96 -5.26
N LEU A 89 2.60 4.97 -5.49
CA LEU A 89 2.90 6.33 -5.04
C LEU A 89 2.98 6.40 -3.51
N ALA A 90 2.03 5.78 -2.80
CA ALA A 90 2.04 5.73 -1.34
C ALA A 90 3.33 5.08 -0.79
N VAL A 91 3.74 3.95 -1.35
CA VAL A 91 4.99 3.27 -0.95
C VAL A 91 6.21 4.13 -1.25
N ALA A 92 6.29 4.73 -2.44
CA ALA A 92 7.41 5.59 -2.81
C ALA A 92 7.56 6.78 -1.85
N LEU A 93 6.44 7.43 -1.48
CA LEU A 93 6.44 8.52 -0.50
C LEU A 93 6.96 8.08 0.87
N VAL A 94 6.55 6.90 1.32
CA VAL A 94 6.95 6.34 2.63
C VAL A 94 8.43 5.97 2.64
N GLU A 95 8.92 5.33 1.59
CA GLU A 95 10.33 4.96 1.45
C GLU A 95 11.24 6.20 1.45
N VAL A 96 10.84 7.26 0.73
CA VAL A 96 11.56 8.54 0.73
C VAL A 96 11.50 9.20 2.11
N ALA A 97 10.34 9.21 2.77
CA ALA A 97 10.17 9.80 4.09
C ALA A 97 11.04 9.11 5.14
N VAL A 98 10.99 7.78 5.22
CA VAL A 98 11.77 6.97 6.16
C VAL A 98 13.27 7.09 5.87
N GLY A 99 13.68 7.07 4.60
CA GLY A 99 15.08 7.22 4.19
C GLY A 99 15.69 8.57 4.60
N ARG A 100 14.89 9.64 4.63
CA ARG A 100 15.33 10.97 5.10
C ARG A 100 15.47 11.02 6.62
N THR A 101 14.54 10.42 7.37
CA THR A 101 14.60 10.38 8.83
C THR A 101 15.85 9.64 9.32
N SER A 102 16.19 8.50 8.70
CA SER A 102 17.38 7.72 9.07
C SER A 102 18.70 8.44 8.81
N ARG A 103 18.80 9.30 7.78
CA ARG A 103 20.01 10.09 7.53
C ARG A 103 20.18 11.25 8.49
N ARG A 104 19.09 11.85 8.97
CA ARG A 104 19.19 12.96 9.92
C ARG A 104 19.69 12.50 11.29
N ALA A 105 19.38 11.27 11.69
CA ALA A 105 19.81 10.70 12.97
C ALA A 105 21.30 10.32 13.03
N THR A 106 21.99 10.16 11.90
CA THR A 106 23.41 9.73 11.84
C THR A 106 24.41 10.87 11.68
N VAL A 107 23.93 12.10 11.48
CA VAL A 107 24.77 13.31 11.29
C VAL A 107 24.90 14.13 12.57
N HIS A 108 24.33 13.64 13.68
CA HIS A 108 24.46 14.21 15.03
C HIS A 108 25.33 13.30 15.89
#